data_AF-A0A9E4LP74-F1
#
_entry.id   AF-A0A9E4LP74-F1
#
_cell.length_a   1.000
_cell.length_b   1.000
_cell.length_c   1.000
_cell.angle_alpha   90.00
_cell.angle_beta   90.00
_cell.angle_gamma   90.00
#
_symmetry.space_group_name_H-M   'P 1'
#
loop_
_entity.id
_entity.type
_entity.pdbx_description
1 polymer ?
#
loop_
_entity_poly.entity_id
_entity_poly.type
_entity_poly.pdbx_seq_one_letter_code
_entity_poly.pdbx_strand_id
1 'polypeptide(L)' 'LKEQLDAGAELLLIDVREDHEIASGSMPGAIHIPVGELEARMPDIPKDVRLVFF' A
#
# COMPACT_ATOMS: atom_id res chain seq x y z
N LEU A 1 -13.80 5.65 0.08
CA LEU A 1 -12.34 5.84 -0.09
C LEU A 1 -12.01 7.33 -0.25
N LYS A 2 -12.64 8.02 -1.22
CA LYS A 2 -12.46 9.47 -1.46
C LYS A 2 -12.67 10.35 -0.22
N GLU A 3 -13.76 10.14 0.54
CA GLU A 3 -14.04 10.93 1.75
C GLU A 3 -12.99 10.81 2.87
N GLN A 4 -12.18 9.75 2.88
CA GLN A 4 -11.12 9.59 3.88
C GLN A 4 -9.76 10.12 3.42
N LEU A 5 -9.50 10.15 2.11
CA LEU A 5 -8.35 10.87 1.54
C LEU A 5 -8.43 12.38 1.84
N ASP A 6 -9.66 12.92 1.86
CA ASP A 6 -9.91 14.34 2.13
C ASP A 6 -9.90 14.69 3.64
N ALA A 7 -9.93 13.69 4.53
CA ALA A 7 -10.07 13.88 5.98
C ALA A 7 -8.74 14.03 6.75
N GLY A 8 -7.60 14.09 6.05
CA GLY A 8 -6.28 14.25 6.69
C GLY A 8 -5.80 13.06 7.50
N ALA A 9 -6.46 11.90 7.39
CA ALA A 9 -5.93 10.65 7.90
C ALA A 9 -4.73 10.23 7.05
N GLU A 10 -3.58 9.96 7.67
CA GLU A 10 -2.44 9.40 6.97
C GLU A 10 -2.83 8.02 6.41
N LEU A 11 -2.86 7.95 5.07
CA LEU A 11 -3.24 6.77 4.31
C LEU A 11 -1.98 6.20 3.67
N LEU A 12 -1.74 4.91 3.86
CA LEU A 12 -0.67 4.20 3.19
C LEU A 12 -1.26 3.21 2.19
N LEU A 13 -0.98 3.45 0.92
CA LEU A 13 -1.34 2.55 -0.18
C LEU A 13 -0.22 1.52 -0.35
N ILE A 14 -0.57 0.23 -0.31
CA ILE A 14 0.37 -0.88 -0.50
C ILE A 14 -0.09 -1.73 -1.68
N ASP A 15 0.70 -1.75 -2.75
CA ASP A 15 0.49 -2.56 -3.95
C ASP A 15 1.06 -3.96 -3.71
N VAL A 16 0.19 -4.97 -3.59
CA VAL A 16 0.59 -6.34 -3.22
C VAL A 16 0.65 -7.32 -4.39
N ARG A 17 0.49 -6.79 -5.61
CA ARG A 17 0.63 -7.54 -6.86
C ARG A 17 2.04 -8.07 -7.05
N GLU A 18 2.23 -8.98 -8.00
CA GLU A 18 3.56 -9.49 -8.34
C GLU A 18 4.36 -8.46 -9.16
N ASP A 19 5.70 -8.52 -9.10
CA ASP A 19 6.60 -7.57 -9.78
C ASP A 19 6.25 -7.35 -11.27
N HIS A 20 5.86 -8.43 -11.95
CA HIS A 20 5.56 -8.40 -13.38
C HIS A 20 4.24 -7.68 -13.72
N GLU A 21 3.32 -7.54 -12.76
CA GLU A 21 2.05 -6.85 -12.93
C GLU A 21 2.23 -5.32 -12.81
N ILE A 22 3.21 -4.88 -12.03
CA ILE A 22 3.48 -3.46 -11.74
C ILE A 22 4.28 -2.79 -12.85
N ALA A 23 4.94 -3.57 -13.71
CA ALA A 23 5.56 -3.08 -14.93
C ALA A 23 4.58 -2.30 -15.84
N SER A 24 3.27 -2.56 -15.72
CA SER A 24 2.20 -1.83 -16.42
C SER A 24 1.79 -0.49 -15.77
N GLY A 25 2.28 -0.22 -14.56
CA GLY A 25 2.01 0.97 -13.76
C GLY A 25 1.48 0.64 -12.36
N SER A 26 1.71 1.55 -11.41
CA SER A 26 1.15 1.53 -10.06
C SER A 26 0.49 2.88 -9.74
N MET A 27 -0.35 2.91 -8.70
CA MET A 27 -0.91 4.17 -8.21
C MET A 27 0.21 5.06 -7.65
N PRO A 28 0.30 6.34 -8.07
CA PRO A 28 1.26 7.27 -7.51
C PRO A 28 1.17 7.35 -5.98
N GLY A 29 2.31 7.21 -5.30
CA GLY A 29 2.39 7.22 -3.84
C GLY A 29 2.14 5.86 -3.17
N ALA A 30 1.85 4.81 -3.93
CA ALA A 30 1.82 3.45 -3.39
C ALA A 30 3.23 2.91 -3.15
N ILE A 31 3.38 2.17 -2.04
CA ILE A 31 4.56 1.36 -1.77
C ILE A 31 4.28 -0.04 -2.31
N HIS A 32 5.20 -0.59 -3.09
CA HIS A 32 5.09 -1.95 -3.56
C HIS A 32 5.69 -2.94 -2.55
N ILE A 33 4.89 -3.93 -2.12
CA ILE A 33 5.31 -5.08 -1.31
C ILE A 33 4.57 -6.32 -1.83
N PRO A 34 5.21 -7.24 -2.57
CA PRO A 34 4.56 -8.45 -3.06
C PRO A 34 3.87 -9.22 -1.93
N VAL A 35 2.72 -9.84 -2.20
CA VAL A 35 1.94 -10.56 -1.17
C VAL A 35 2.76 -11.63 -0.44
N GLY A 36 3.68 -12.31 -1.13
CA GLY A 36 4.58 -13.31 -0.54
C GLY A 36 5.60 -12.73 0.44
N GLU A 37 5.88 -11.43 0.38
CA GLU A 37 6.80 -10.73 1.28
C GLU A 37 6.05 -9.94 2.37
N LEU A 38 4.73 -9.72 2.20
CA LEU A 38 3.95 -8.82 3.04
C LEU A 38 4.00 -9.18 4.52
N GLU A 39 3.92 -10.46 4.87
CA GLU A 39 3.96 -10.91 6.26
C GLU A 39 5.32 -10.56 6.92
N ALA A 40 6.42 -10.77 6.20
CA ALA A 40 7.76 -10.47 6.68
C ALA A 40 8.01 -8.96 6.83
N ARG A 41 7.33 -8.14 6.02
CA ARG A 41 7.46 -6.68 6.01
C ARG A 41 6.44 -5.96 6.90
N MET A 42 5.43 -6.66 7.40
CA MET A 42 4.42 -6.10 8.32
C MET A 42 5.00 -5.39 9.56
N PRO A 43 6.15 -5.81 10.14
CA PRO A 43 6.79 -5.10 11.24
C PRO A 43 7.34 -3.70 10.86
N ASP A 44 7.68 -3.48 9.58
CA ASP A 44 8.23 -2.21 9.08
C ASP A 44 7.14 -1.18 8.77
N ILE A 45 5.88 -1.62 8.71
CA ILE A 45 4.75 -0.79 8.30
C ILE A 45 4.22 -0.01 9.52
N PRO A 46 4.09 1.33 9.44
CA PRO A 46 3.47 2.14 10.49
C PRO A 46 2.06 1.66 10.80
N LYS A 47 1.69 1.63 12.09
CA LYS A 47 0.40 1.08 12.56
C LYS A 47 -0.61 2.16 12.97
N ASP A 48 -0.16 3.40 13.03
CA ASP A 48 -0.92 4.61 13.32
C ASP A 48 -1.54 5.24 12.06
N VAL A 49 -1.37 4.59 10.91
CA VAL A 49 -1.92 5.02 9.62
C VAL A 49 -2.93 4.00 9.12
N ARG A 50 -3.83 4.44 8.24
CA ARG A 50 -4.77 3.52 7.58
C ARG A 50 -4.07 2.82 6.42
N LEU A 51 -3.96 1.50 6.51
CA LEU A 51 -3.45 0.67 5.41
C LEU A 51 -4.55 0.34 4.41
N VAL A 52 -4.21 0.43 3.12
CA VAL A 52 -5.04 -0.05 2.02
C VAL A 52 -4.18 -0.90 1.10
N PHE A 53 -4.51 -2.18 1.01
CA PHE A 53 -3.90 -3.12 0.08
C PHE A 53 -4.71 -3.17 -1.21
N PHE A 54 -4.02 -3.28 -2.34
CA PHE A 54 -4.65 -3.44 -3.65
C PHE A 54 -3.78 -4.26 -4.61
#